data_AF-A0A527Y2X9-F1
#
_entry.id   AF-A0A527Y2X9-F1
#
_cell.length_a   1.000
_cell.length_b   1.000
_cell.length_c   1.000
_cell.angle_alpha   90.00
_cell.angle_beta   90.00
_cell.angle_gamma   90.00
#
_symmetry.space_group_name_H-M   'P 1'
#
loop_
_entity.id
_entity.type
_entity.pdbx_description
1 polymer ?
#
loop_
_entity_poly.entity_id
_entity_poly.type
_entity_poly.pdbx_seq_one_letter_code
_entity_poly.pdbx_strand_id
1 'polypeptide(L)' 'VLFMYGNYAGDVMNFDMAAEMAAMDDIEVRTVLTTDDVASAPRDQRQKRRGVAGNFFIFKAAGAACDRM' A
#
# COMPACT_ATOMS: atom_id res chain seq x y z
N VAL A 1 11.43 -0.43 6.12
CA VAL A 1 10.08 0.12 6.41
C VAL A 1 9.07 -0.45 5.40
N LEU A 2 7.82 -0.68 5.79
CA LEU A 2 6.76 -1.17 4.89
C LEU A 2 5.63 -0.13 4.79
N PHE A 3 5.43 0.42 3.61
CA PHE A 3 4.28 1.28 3.31
C PHE A 3 3.10 0.45 2.83
N MET A 4 1.94 0.69 3.43
CA MET A 4 0.71 0.01 3.05
C MET A 4 -0.44 1.01 3.03
N TYR A 5 -1.05 1.21 1.86
CA TYR A 5 -2.06 2.25 1.66
C TYR A 5 -3.04 1.89 0.54
N GLY A 6 -4.07 2.73 0.36
CA GLY A 6 -5.09 2.56 -0.65
C GLY A 6 -4.63 3.02 -2.03
N ASN A 7 -5.09 2.35 -3.09
CA ASN A 7 -4.80 2.79 -4.45
C ASN A 7 -5.58 4.05 -4.85
N TYR A 8 -5.10 5.20 -4.42
CA TYR A 8 -5.53 6.52 -4.85
C TYR A 8 -4.34 7.26 -5.45
N ALA A 9 -4.58 8.01 -6.53
CA ALA A 9 -3.50 8.70 -7.25
C ALA A 9 -2.67 9.63 -6.35
N GLY A 10 -3.33 10.36 -5.43
CA GLY A 10 -2.65 11.22 -4.46
C GLY A 10 -1.83 10.43 -3.45
N ASP A 11 -2.36 9.31 -2.95
CA ASP A 11 -1.65 8.46 -1.99
C ASP A 11 -0.39 7.86 -2.65
N VAL A 12 -0.55 7.28 -3.85
CA VAL A 12 0.58 6.71 -4.62
C VAL A 12 1.67 7.76 -4.85
N MET A 13 1.31 8.94 -5.35
CA MET A 13 2.28 10.01 -5.60
C MET A 13 3.04 10.43 -4.33
N ASN A 14 2.33 10.61 -3.21
CA ASN A 14 2.96 11.06 -1.97
C ASN A 14 3.85 9.98 -1.35
N PHE A 15 3.42 8.71 -1.36
CA PHE A 15 4.21 7.63 -0.78
C PHE A 15 5.40 7.21 -1.66
N ASP A 16 5.29 7.32 -2.98
CA ASP A 16 6.42 7.11 -3.88
C ASP A 16 7.50 8.18 -3.64
N MET A 17 7.10 9.45 -3.56
CA MET A 17 8.01 10.54 -3.20
C MET A 17 8.63 10.34 -1.81
N ALA A 18 7.85 9.91 -0.83
CA ALA A 18 8.37 9.60 0.51
C ALA A 18 9.36 8.43 0.50
N ALA A 19 9.15 7.42 -0.35
CA ALA A 19 10.07 6.30 -0.50
C ALA A 19 11.39 6.74 -1.16
N GLU A 20 11.33 7.62 -2.17
CA GLU A 20 12.52 8.23 -2.78
C GLU A 20 13.31 9.05 -1.76
N MET A 21 12.64 9.88 -0.97
CA MET A 21 13.28 10.66 0.10
C MET A 21 13.91 9.74 1.16
N ALA A 22 13.22 8.67 1.59
CA ALA A 22 13.76 7.71 2.54
C ALA A 22 14.99 6.98 1.99
N ALA A 23 15.02 6.69 0.68
CA ALA A 23 16.17 6.08 0.05
C ALA A 23 17.41 6.99 0.03
N MET A 24 17.23 8.32 0.00
CA MET A 24 18.34 9.28 0.16
C MET A 24 18.98 9.21 1.54
N ASP A 25 18.23 8.74 2.55
CA ASP A 25 18.69 8.51 3.93
C ASP A 25 19.08 7.04 4.18
N ASP A 26 19.34 6.26 3.11
CA ASP A 26 19.69 4.82 3.16
C ASP A 26 18.63 3.93 3.84
N ILE A 27 17.35 4.36 3.88
CA ILE A 27 16.25 3.59 4.46
C ILE A 27 15.56 2.76 3.38
N GLU A 28 15.65 1.43 3.48
CA GLU A 28 14.90 0.55 2.57
C GLU A 28 13.38 0.62 2.85
N VAL A 29 12.63 0.97 1.80
CA VAL A 29 11.16 0.98 1.80
C VAL A 29 10.61 -0.04 0.80
N ARG A 30 9.59 -0.79 1.22
CA ARG A 30 8.77 -1.64 0.35
C ARG A 30 7.31 -1.19 0.43
N THR A 31 6.56 -1.37 -0.64
CA THR A 31 5.17 -0.89 -0.75
C THR A 31 4.18 -2.03 -1.02
N VAL A 32 3.05 -2.01 -0.33
CA VAL A 32 1.88 -2.87 -0.58
C VAL A 32 0.68 -1.99 -0.88
N LEU A 33 0.23 -2.03 -2.14
CA LEU A 33 -0.95 -1.31 -2.60
C LEU A 33 -2.20 -2.16 -2.43
N THR A 34 -3.23 -1.61 -1.78
CA THR A 34 -4.52 -2.31 -1.61
C THR A 34 -5.49 -1.94 -2.74
N THR A 35 -6.19 -2.96 -3.25
CA THR A 35 -7.02 -2.90 -4.48
C THR A 35 -8.34 -3.68 -4.32
N ASP A 36 -8.89 -3.70 -3.10
CA ASP A 36 -10.03 -4.52 -2.70
C ASP A 36 -11.38 -4.02 -3.21
N ASP A 37 -11.49 -2.76 -3.65
CA ASP A 37 -12.75 -2.20 -4.16
C ASP A 37 -13.10 -2.74 -5.55
N VAL A 38 -13.84 -3.84 -5.58
CA VAL A 38 -14.29 -4.50 -6.82
C VAL A 38 -15.24 -3.65 -7.67
N ALA A 39 -15.88 -2.62 -7.10
CA ALA A 39 -16.79 -1.74 -7.81
C ALA A 39 -16.06 -0.65 -8.60
N SER A 40 -14.86 -0.27 -8.17
CA SER A 40 -14.08 0.82 -8.79
C SER A 40 -13.45 0.47 -10.15
N ALA A 41 -13.23 -0.82 -10.44
CA ALA A 41 -12.73 -1.27 -11.74
C ALA A 41 -13.06 -2.75 -12.02
N PRO A 42 -13.26 -3.13 -13.30
CA PRO A 42 -13.55 -4.51 -13.69
C PRO A 42 -12.39 -5.46 -13.37
N ARG A 43 -12.66 -6.77 -13.42
CA ARG A 43 -11.73 -7.82 -12.95
C ARG A 43 -10.41 -7.85 -13.71
N ASP A 44 -10.44 -7.57 -15.02
CA ASP A 44 -9.27 -7.46 -15.90
C ASP A 44 -8.42 -6.22 -15.62
N GLN A 45 -8.95 -5.27 -14.84
CA GLN A 45 -8.27 -4.03 -14.42
C GLN A 45 -8.13 -3.94 -12.89
N ARG A 46 -7.96 -5.08 -12.22
CA ARG A 46 -7.84 -5.16 -10.75
C ARG A 46 -6.80 -4.19 -10.17
N GLN A 47 -5.68 -3.96 -10.86
CA GLN A 47 -4.63 -3.02 -10.48
C GLN A 47 -5.07 -1.56 -10.43
N LYS A 48 -6.20 -1.20 -11.06
CA LYS A 48 -6.78 0.14 -11.01
C LYS A 48 -7.81 0.31 -9.89
N ARG A 49 -8.14 -0.77 -9.18
CA ARG A 49 -9.14 -0.71 -8.11
C ARG A 49 -8.61 0.09 -6.94
N ARG A 50 -9.47 0.86 -6.30
CA ARG A 50 -9.17 1.55 -5.05
C ARG A 50 -8.91 0.55 -3.93
N GLY A 51 -8.12 0.98 -2.95
CA GLY A 51 -8.04 0.30 -1.66
C GLY A 51 -9.02 0.94 -0.68
N VAL A 52 -9.89 0.15 -0.05
CA VAL A 52 -10.90 0.63 0.89
C VAL A 52 -10.80 -0.17 2.19
N ALA A 53 -11.91 -0.50 2.85
CA ALA A 53 -11.92 -1.11 4.18
C ALA A 53 -11.19 -2.46 4.28
N GLY A 54 -10.96 -3.18 3.18
CA GLY A 54 -10.18 -4.41 3.18
C GLY A 54 -8.72 -4.23 3.59
N ASN A 55 -8.19 -3.02 3.49
CA ASN A 55 -6.83 -2.70 3.94
C ASN A 55 -6.62 -2.95 5.44
N PHE A 56 -7.66 -2.83 6.27
CA PHE A 56 -7.60 -3.07 7.71
C PHE A 56 -7.07 -4.47 8.05
N PHE A 57 -7.53 -5.49 7.31
CA PHE A 57 -7.08 -6.87 7.54
C PHE A 57 -5.62 -7.07 7.15
N ILE A 58 -5.18 -6.42 6.08
CA ILE A 58 -3.78 -6.45 5.64
C ILE A 58 -2.90 -5.77 6.69
N PHE A 59 -3.34 -4.64 7.24
CA PHE A 59 -2.63 -3.91 8.30
C PHE A 59 -2.47 -4.77 9.55
N LYS A 60 -3.55 -5.42 9.97
CA LYS A 60 -3.55 -6.30 11.15
C LYS A 60 -2.65 -7.52 10.96
N ALA A 61 -2.67 -8.14 9.77
CA ALA A 61 -1.89 -9.33 9.47
C ALA A 61 -0.40 -8.99 9.33
N ALA A 62 -0.04 -7.96 8.55
CA ALA A 62 1.33 -7.52 8.38
C ALA A 62 1.94 -7.05 9.70
N GLY A 63 1.22 -6.24 10.49
CA GLY A 63 1.69 -5.81 11.80
C GLY A 63 1.95 -6.97 12.75
N ALA A 64 1.06 -7.97 12.79
CA ALA A 64 1.27 -9.17 13.60
C ALA A 64 2.43 -10.05 13.09
N ALA A 65 2.71 -10.05 11.79
CA ALA A 65 3.86 -10.75 11.23
C ALA A 65 5.17 -10.03 11.59
N CYS A 66 5.19 -8.70 11.54
CA CYS A 66 6.34 -7.89 11.93
C CYS A 66 6.69 -8.06 13.41
N ASP A 67 5.68 -8.14 14.31
CA ASP A 67 5.88 -8.32 15.76
C ASP A 67 6.51 -9.68 16.14
N ARG A 68 6.49 -10.66 15.24
CA ARG A 68 7.06 -12.01 15.46
C ARG A 68 8.52 -12.14 15.02
N MET A 69 9.10 -11.10 14.41
CA MET A 69 10.48 -11.07 13.95
C MET A 69 11.38 -10.48 15.02
#